data_AF-A0A525WK72-F1
#
_entry.id   AF-A0A525WK72-F1
#
_cell.length_a   1.000
_cell.length_b   1.000
_cell.length_c   1.000
_cell.angle_alpha   90.00
_cell.angle_beta   90.00
_cell.angle_gamma   90.00
#
_symmetry.space_group_name_H-M   'P 1'
#
loop_
_entity.id
_entity.type
_entity.pdbx_description
1 polymer ?
#
loop_
_entity_poly.entity_id
_entity_poly.type
_entity_poly.pdbx_seq_one_letter_code
_entity_poly.pdbx_strand_id
1 'polypeptide(L)'
;MASTTTSALSCPKCQADQPDGGIECAKCGIIFAKYRPHIQLQQQRVGRDRSRWVALAKEWLIESDRSTDSLTFAGRVALFLLLLWWGRGLIFTPLETNYTGESFLHLINLPFHEAGHILFIPLGRFMTILGGSLGQILMPLVCLVTFLV
;
A
#
# COMPACT_ATOMS: atom_id res chain seq x y z
N MET A 1 -30.76 42.97 1.47
CA MET A 1 -30.03 42.42 2.63
C MET A 1 -29.01 41.44 2.07
N ALA A 2 -27.79 41.91 1.81
CA ALA A 2 -26.75 41.09 1.21
C ALA A 2 -25.95 40.43 2.35
N SER A 3 -26.15 39.13 2.52
CA SER A 3 -25.40 38.31 3.46
C SER A 3 -23.99 38.12 2.92
N THR A 4 -23.03 38.88 3.43
CA THR A 4 -21.60 38.69 3.15
C THR A 4 -21.17 37.37 3.79
N THR A 5 -20.96 36.34 2.97
CA THR A 5 -20.29 35.11 3.38
C THR A 5 -18.82 35.44 3.68
N THR A 6 -18.56 35.82 4.93
CA THR A 6 -17.20 36.02 5.45
C THR A 6 -16.52 34.64 5.51
N SER A 7 -15.57 34.36 4.62
CA SER A 7 -14.78 33.14 4.64
C SER A 7 -13.92 33.12 5.91
N ALA A 8 -14.30 32.34 6.92
CA ALA A 8 -13.49 32.20 8.12
C ALA A 8 -12.13 31.54 7.78
N LEU A 9 -11.03 32.24 7.99
CA LEU A 9 -9.69 31.64 7.92
C LEU A 9 -9.37 31.00 9.27
N SER A 10 -9.06 29.70 9.27
CA SER A 10 -8.61 29.01 10.48
C SER A 10 -7.13 29.31 10.78
N CYS A 11 -6.83 29.69 12.02
CA CYS A 11 -5.47 29.98 12.44
C CYS A 11 -4.59 28.71 12.49
N PRO A 12 -3.43 28.67 11.82
CA PRO A 12 -2.61 27.47 11.73
C PRO A 12 -1.93 27.02 13.05
N LYS A 13 -1.84 27.90 14.06
CA LYS A 13 -1.22 27.56 15.35
C LYS A 13 -2.22 27.06 16.39
N CYS A 14 -3.41 27.66 16.44
CA CYS A 14 -4.40 27.36 17.48
C CYS A 14 -5.78 26.94 16.94
N GLN A 15 -5.91 26.81 15.62
CA GLN A 15 -7.11 26.35 14.90
C GLN A 15 -8.39 27.16 15.17
N ALA A 16 -8.26 28.36 15.72
CA ALA A 16 -9.39 29.24 15.93
C ALA A 16 -9.85 29.85 14.61
N ASP A 17 -11.16 29.90 14.39
CA ASP A 17 -11.75 30.63 13.27
C ASP A 17 -11.51 32.13 13.46
N GLN A 18 -11.07 32.79 12.40
CA GLN A 18 -10.76 34.21 12.40
C GLN A 18 -11.61 34.93 11.36
N PRO A 19 -12.02 36.18 11.65
CA PRO A 19 -12.64 37.03 10.64
C PRO A 19 -11.65 37.32 9.50
N ASP A 20 -12.16 37.37 8.28
CA ASP A 20 -11.36 37.66 7.08
C ASP A 20 -10.62 39.00 7.21
N GLY A 21 -9.33 39.02 6.85
CA GLY A 21 -8.53 40.26 6.78
C GLY A 21 -7.74 40.63 8.04
N GLY A 22 -7.78 39.83 9.10
CA GLY A 22 -6.92 40.06 10.29
C GLY A 22 -5.42 39.90 9.97
N ILE A 23 -4.58 40.84 10.44
CA ILE A 23 -3.11 40.77 10.31
C ILE A 23 -2.47 39.85 11.36
N GLU A 24 -3.17 39.65 12.47
CA GLU A 24 -2.78 38.81 13.59
C GLU A 24 -3.95 37.96 14.09
N CYS A 25 -3.64 36.83 14.73
CA CYS A 25 -4.65 35.97 15.35
C CYS A 25 -5.09 36.55 16.70
N ALA A 26 -6.38 36.84 16.86
CA ALA A 26 -6.94 37.40 18.10
C ALA A 26 -6.81 36.47 19.31
N LYS A 27 -6.63 35.16 19.11
CA LYS A 27 -6.54 34.18 20.21
C LYS A 27 -5.10 33.88 20.64
N CYS A 28 -4.16 33.79 19.70
CA CYS A 28 -2.80 33.30 19.98
C CYS A 28 -1.69 34.27 19.54
N GLY A 29 -2.04 35.43 18.98
CA GLY A 29 -1.12 36.54 18.71
C GLY A 29 -0.11 36.28 17.60
N ILE A 30 -0.32 35.27 16.73
CA ILE A 30 0.58 35.09 15.59
C ILE A 30 0.28 36.11 14.49
N ILE A 31 1.34 36.64 13.88
CA ILE A 31 1.22 37.50 12.70
C ILE A 31 1.19 36.60 11.46
N PHE A 32 0.10 36.65 10.69
CA PHE A 32 -0.10 35.75 9.54
C PHE A 32 0.96 35.94 8.45
N ALA A 33 1.39 37.18 8.22
CA ALA A 33 2.42 37.51 7.23
C ALA A 33 3.76 36.81 7.51
N LYS A 34 4.12 36.65 8.80
CA LYS A 34 5.36 35.97 9.21
C LYS A 34 5.25 34.44 9.06
N TYR A 35 4.07 33.88 9.25
CA TYR A 35 3.85 32.42 9.26
C TYR A 35 3.54 31.82 7.90
N ARG A 36 2.93 32.59 6.97
CA ARG A 36 2.66 32.16 5.59
C ARG A 36 3.87 31.51 4.89
N PRO A 37 5.07 32.11 4.87
CA PRO A 37 6.22 31.50 4.18
C PRO A 37 6.62 30.14 4.78
N HIS A 38 6.55 29.98 6.11
CA HIS A 38 6.86 28.71 6.76
C HIS A 38 5.87 27.59 6.40
N ILE A 39 4.58 27.91 6.35
CA ILE A 39 3.54 26.93 5.97
C ILE A 39 3.67 26.53 4.51
N GLN A 40 3.93 27.49 3.63
CA GLN A 40 4.11 27.21 2.20
C GLN A 40 5.33 26.33 1.95
N LEU A 41 6.45 26.58 2.64
CA LEU A 41 7.65 25.74 2.58
C LEU A 41 7.38 24.32 3.13
N GLN A 42 6.62 24.20 4.22
CA GLN A 42 6.29 22.90 4.80
C GLN A 42 5.35 22.09 3.90
N GLN A 43 4.33 22.73 3.32
CA GLN A 43 3.43 22.09 2.34
C GLN A 43 4.17 21.67 1.07
N GLN A 44 5.08 22.51 0.55
CA GLN A 44 5.92 22.17 -0.59
C GLN A 44 6.85 20.98 -0.30
N ARG A 45 7.44 20.90 0.91
CA ARG A 45 8.27 19.76 1.32
C ARG A 45 7.47 18.47 1.42
N VAL A 46 6.31 18.48 2.08
CA VAL A 46 5.45 17.29 2.22
C VAL A 46 4.94 16.81 0.86
N GLY A 47 4.56 17.74 -0.03
CA GLY A 47 4.15 17.41 -1.39
C GLY A 47 5.29 16.80 -2.21
N ARG A 48 6.49 17.38 -2.14
CA ARG A 48 7.70 16.90 -2.84
C ARG A 48 8.15 15.54 -2.34
N ASP A 49 8.11 15.31 -1.03
CA ASP A 49 8.55 14.05 -0.45
C ASP A 49 7.57 12.93 -0.82
N ARG A 50 6.26 13.17 -0.72
CA ARG A 50 5.25 12.22 -1.20
C ARG A 50 5.40 11.91 -2.69
N SER A 51 5.61 12.91 -3.55
CA SER A 51 5.89 12.66 -4.98
C SER A 51 7.18 11.89 -5.21
N ARG A 52 8.21 12.12 -4.38
CA ARG A 52 9.49 11.41 -4.47
C ARG A 52 9.36 9.94 -4.09
N TRP A 53 8.67 9.63 -2.99
CA TRP A 53 8.43 8.24 -2.58
C TRP A 53 7.56 7.48 -3.59
N VAL A 54 6.54 8.13 -4.17
CA VAL A 54 5.72 7.54 -5.23
C VAL A 54 6.53 7.33 -6.50
N ALA A 55 7.39 8.29 -6.88
CA ALA A 55 8.27 8.15 -8.05
C ALA A 55 9.32 7.04 -7.83
N LEU A 56 9.93 6.96 -6.65
CA LEU A 56 10.88 5.90 -6.30
C LEU A 56 10.20 4.54 -6.27
N ALA A 57 9.02 4.41 -5.67
CA ALA A 57 8.26 3.17 -5.68
C ALA A 57 7.88 2.76 -7.12
N LYS A 58 7.54 3.71 -7.98
CA LYS A 58 7.24 3.45 -9.40
C LYS A 58 8.49 3.00 -10.16
N GLU A 59 9.62 3.68 -9.96
CA GLU A 59 10.90 3.28 -10.57
C GLU A 59 11.31 1.88 -10.14
N TRP A 60 11.20 1.56 -8.84
CA TRP A 60 11.65 0.30 -8.28
C TRP A 60 10.70 -0.87 -8.55
N LEU A 61 9.40 -0.62 -8.61
CA LEU A 61 8.37 -1.66 -8.72
C LEU A 61 7.80 -1.82 -10.14
N ILE A 62 7.88 -0.78 -10.99
CA ILE A 62 7.13 -0.71 -12.27
C ILE A 62 8.04 -0.41 -13.47
N GLU A 63 9.17 0.27 -13.31
CA GLU A 63 10.13 0.45 -14.41
C GLU A 63 10.99 -0.82 -14.57
N SER A 64 10.34 -1.93 -14.94
CA SER A 64 11.02 -3.11 -15.45
C SER A 64 11.57 -2.77 -16.84
N ASP A 65 12.84 -3.07 -17.06
CA ASP A 65 13.57 -2.82 -18.30
C ASP A 65 12.70 -3.15 -19.53
N ARG A 66 12.34 -2.11 -20.31
CA ARG A 66 11.47 -2.22 -21.48
C ARG A 66 12.08 -3.03 -22.63
N SER A 67 13.30 -3.53 -22.49
CA SER A 67 13.88 -4.51 -23.40
C SER A 67 13.44 -5.93 -23.05
N THR A 68 12.14 -6.21 -23.09
CA THR A 68 11.67 -7.60 -22.96
C THR A 68 12.05 -8.34 -24.24
N ASP A 69 13.23 -8.95 -24.25
CA ASP A 69 13.63 -9.88 -25.28
C ASP A 69 12.55 -10.97 -25.40
N SER A 70 12.24 -11.38 -26.64
CA SER A 70 11.14 -12.34 -26.90
C SER A 70 11.32 -13.64 -26.13
N LEU A 71 12.56 -14.01 -25.83
CA LEU A 71 12.92 -15.17 -25.02
C LEU A 71 12.50 -15.03 -23.55
N THR A 72 12.70 -13.86 -22.94
CA THR A 72 12.31 -13.59 -21.55
C THR A 72 10.79 -13.63 -21.38
N PHE A 73 10.05 -13.06 -22.34
CA PHE A 73 8.60 -13.13 -22.37
C PHE A 73 8.10 -14.58 -22.53
N ALA A 74 8.67 -15.34 -23.49
CA ALA A 74 8.34 -16.74 -23.69
C ALA A 74 8.62 -17.58 -22.43
N GLY A 75 9.74 -17.33 -21.75
CA GLY A 75 10.09 -17.98 -20.48
C GLY A 75 9.08 -17.71 -19.37
N ARG A 76 8.62 -16.46 -19.20
CA ARG A 76 7.58 -16.09 -18.23
C ARG A 76 6.25 -16.80 -18.53
N VAL A 77 5.83 -16.80 -19.79
CA VAL A 77 4.60 -17.49 -20.22
C VAL A 77 4.70 -19.00 -19.97
N ALA A 78 5.82 -19.63 -20.33
CA ALA A 78 6.05 -21.06 -20.12
C ALA A 78 6.04 -21.40 -18.62
N LEU A 79 6.74 -20.63 -17.79
CA LEU A 79 6.74 -20.79 -16.33
C LEU A 79 5.32 -20.65 -15.77
N PHE A 80 4.58 -19.63 -16.20
CA PHE A 80 3.21 -19.40 -15.76
C PHE A 80 2.29 -20.59 -16.11
N LEU A 81 2.37 -21.11 -17.34
CA LEU A 81 1.60 -22.28 -17.76
C LEU A 81 1.97 -23.53 -16.96
N LEU A 82 3.27 -23.73 -16.66
CA LEU A 82 3.73 -24.84 -15.82
C LEU A 82 3.16 -24.73 -14.40
N LEU A 83 3.24 -23.55 -13.79
CA LEU A 83 2.68 -23.30 -12.46
C LEU A 83 1.15 -23.47 -12.44
N LEU A 84 0.45 -23.03 -13.48
CA LEU A 84 -0.99 -23.16 -13.61
C LEU A 84 -1.40 -24.63 -13.77
N TRP A 85 -0.68 -25.37 -14.62
CA TRP A 85 -0.87 -26.81 -14.79
C TRP A 85 -0.66 -27.55 -13.46
N TRP A 86 0.45 -27.28 -12.77
CA TRP A 86 0.79 -27.95 -11.52
C TRP A 86 -0.18 -27.56 -10.39
N GLY A 87 -0.54 -26.28 -10.28
CA GLY A 87 -1.50 -25.76 -9.30
C GLY A 87 -2.94 -26.21 -9.54
N ARG A 88 -3.28 -26.63 -10.77
CA ARG A 88 -4.62 -27.14 -11.10
C ARG A 88 -5.02 -28.34 -10.24
N GLY A 89 -4.06 -29.20 -9.90
CA GLY A 89 -4.29 -30.30 -8.96
C GLY A 89 -4.87 -29.79 -7.64
N LEU A 90 -4.24 -28.81 -7.00
CA LEU A 90 -4.75 -28.24 -5.74
C LEU A 90 -6.12 -27.58 -5.85
N ILE A 91 -6.42 -26.95 -7.00
CA ILE A 91 -7.67 -26.20 -7.20
C ILE A 91 -8.88 -27.13 -7.32
N PHE A 92 -8.71 -28.29 -7.97
CA PHE A 92 -9.83 -29.18 -8.29
C PHE A 92 -9.90 -30.42 -7.39
N THR A 93 -8.89 -30.69 -6.55
CA THR A 93 -8.96 -31.86 -5.66
C THR A 93 -9.89 -31.60 -4.46
N PRO A 94 -10.86 -32.49 -4.18
CA PRO A 94 -11.75 -32.35 -3.03
C PRO A 94 -10.98 -32.43 -1.70
N LEU A 95 -11.41 -31.61 -0.72
CA LEU A 95 -10.84 -31.56 0.63
C LEU A 95 -10.93 -32.90 1.38
N GLU A 96 -11.92 -33.73 1.04
CA GLU A 96 -12.17 -35.07 1.59
C GLU A 96 -10.95 -36.01 1.47
N THR A 97 -10.13 -35.81 0.43
CA THR A 97 -9.01 -36.71 0.12
C THR A 97 -7.73 -36.37 0.88
N ASN A 98 -7.71 -35.26 1.64
CA ASN A 98 -6.50 -34.68 2.27
C ASN A 98 -5.29 -34.50 1.33
N TYR A 99 -5.49 -34.59 0.01
CA TYR A 99 -4.43 -34.48 -0.99
C TYR A 99 -3.66 -33.17 -0.85
N THR A 100 -4.34 -32.08 -0.52
CA THR A 100 -3.72 -30.78 -0.25
C THR A 100 -2.67 -30.89 0.86
N GLY A 101 -2.98 -31.52 2.00
CA GLY A 101 -2.07 -31.63 3.14
C GLY A 101 -0.85 -32.52 2.88
N GLU A 102 -1.01 -33.56 2.06
CA GLU A 102 0.08 -34.47 1.65
C GLU A 102 0.87 -33.96 0.43
N SER A 103 0.43 -32.85 -0.19
CA SER A 103 1.08 -32.34 -1.39
C SER A 103 2.39 -31.62 -1.06
N PHE A 104 3.36 -31.74 -1.96
CA PHE A 104 4.60 -30.96 -1.90
C PHE A 104 4.36 -29.45 -1.79
N LEU A 105 3.29 -28.95 -2.42
CA LEU A 105 2.94 -27.53 -2.38
C LEU A 105 2.43 -27.09 -1.00
N HIS A 106 1.88 -27.98 -0.18
CA HIS A 106 1.53 -27.65 1.21
C HIS A 106 2.77 -27.42 2.07
N LEU A 107 3.84 -28.19 1.88
CA LEU A 107 5.12 -27.96 2.57
C LEU A 107 5.70 -26.57 2.25
N ILE A 108 5.50 -26.08 1.02
CA ILE A 108 5.90 -24.73 0.61
C ILE A 108 4.94 -23.67 1.18
N ASN A 109 3.64 -23.96 1.23
CA ASN A 109 2.62 -23.01 1.66
C ASN A 109 2.56 -22.84 3.19
N LEU A 110 2.99 -23.85 3.94
CA LEU A 110 2.95 -23.86 5.41
C LEU A 110 3.84 -22.76 6.03
N PRO A 111 5.10 -22.55 5.62
CA PRO A 111 5.89 -21.40 6.09
C PRO A 111 5.20 -20.04 5.91
N PHE A 112 4.42 -19.85 4.83
CA PHE A 112 3.67 -18.62 4.61
C PHE A 112 2.46 -18.51 5.53
N HIS A 113 1.84 -19.62 5.90
CA HIS A 113 0.81 -19.67 6.93
C HIS A 113 1.39 -19.26 8.29
N GLU A 114 2.50 -19.86 8.70
CA GLU A 114 3.14 -19.56 9.98
C GLU A 114 3.66 -18.12 10.03
N ALA A 115 4.30 -17.66 8.95
CA ALA A 115 4.74 -16.28 8.81
C ALA A 115 3.55 -15.30 8.82
N GLY A 116 2.42 -15.70 8.26
CA GLY A 116 1.17 -14.96 8.29
C GLY A 116 0.70 -14.72 9.73
N HIS A 117 0.71 -15.74 10.58
CA HIS A 117 0.42 -15.54 12.00
C HIS A 117 1.34 -14.49 12.61
N ILE A 118 2.66 -14.63 12.42
CA ILE A 118 3.68 -13.74 12.99
C ILE A 118 3.49 -12.29 12.53
N LEU A 119 3.28 -12.07 11.22
CA LEU A 119 3.13 -10.75 10.62
C LEU A 119 1.92 -10.00 11.17
N PHE A 120 0.84 -10.73 11.47
CA PHE A 120 -0.44 -10.16 11.90
C PHE A 120 -0.65 -10.17 13.43
N ILE A 121 0.35 -10.60 14.23
CA ILE A 121 0.37 -10.42 15.71
C ILE A 121 -0.02 -9.00 16.16
N PRO A 122 0.58 -7.91 15.64
CA PRO A 122 0.32 -6.56 16.16
C PRO A 122 -1.12 -6.07 15.96
N LEU A 123 -1.90 -6.73 15.08
CA LEU A 123 -3.30 -6.36 14.80
C LEU A 123 -4.30 -7.09 15.71
N GLY A 124 -3.83 -7.83 16.71
CA GLY A 124 -4.65 -8.54 17.68
C GLY A 124 -5.02 -9.97 17.25
N ARG A 125 -5.61 -10.72 18.20
CA ARG A 125 -5.77 -12.19 18.11
C ARG A 125 -6.54 -12.67 16.88
N PHE A 126 -7.62 -11.99 16.51
CA PHE A 126 -8.39 -12.36 15.31
C PHE A 126 -7.53 -12.26 14.06
N MET A 127 -6.83 -11.14 13.89
CA MET A 127 -5.95 -10.91 12.76
C MET A 127 -4.75 -11.85 12.76
N THR A 128 -4.22 -12.20 13.93
CA THR A 128 -3.17 -13.24 14.04
C THR A 128 -3.66 -14.55 13.46
N ILE A 129 -4.82 -15.06 13.88
CA ILE A 129 -5.37 -16.34 13.39
C ILE A 129 -5.68 -16.25 11.89
N LEU A 130 -6.37 -15.19 11.46
CA LEU A 130 -6.70 -14.96 10.06
C LEU A 130 -5.43 -14.80 9.20
N GLY A 131 -4.36 -14.27 9.79
CA GLY A 131 -3.07 -14.01 9.16
C GLY A 131 -2.47 -15.24 8.51
N GLY A 132 -2.66 -16.44 9.08
CA GLY A 132 -2.17 -17.67 8.46
C GLY A 132 -2.84 -17.97 7.12
N SER A 133 -4.18 -17.92 7.06
CA SER A 133 -4.91 -18.07 5.80
C SER A 133 -4.63 -16.92 4.82
N LEU A 134 -4.46 -15.70 5.31
CA LEU A 134 -4.08 -14.57 4.47
C LEU A 134 -2.70 -14.77 3.86
N GLY A 135 -1.71 -15.22 4.63
CA GLY A 135 -0.35 -15.48 4.16
C GLY A 135 -0.30 -16.51 3.03
N GLN A 136 -1.12 -17.57 3.15
CA GLN A 136 -1.27 -18.61 2.13
C GLN A 136 -1.81 -18.09 0.79
N ILE A 137 -2.59 -17.01 0.79
CA ILE A 137 -3.13 -16.41 -0.44
C ILE A 137 -2.24 -15.26 -0.94
N LEU A 138 -1.76 -14.43 -0.01
CA LEU A 138 -1.02 -13.22 -0.30
C LEU A 138 0.29 -13.51 -1.03
N MET A 139 1.06 -14.50 -0.57
CA MET A 139 2.35 -14.80 -1.20
C MET A 139 2.24 -15.33 -2.64
N PRO A 140 1.37 -16.31 -2.94
CA PRO A 140 1.12 -16.69 -4.34
C PRO A 140 0.67 -15.52 -5.22
N LEU A 141 -0.15 -14.60 -4.69
CA LEU A 141 -0.55 -13.39 -5.43
C LEU A 141 0.61 -12.43 -5.67
N VAL A 142 1.50 -12.24 -4.70
CA VAL A 142 2.72 -11.43 -4.89
C VAL A 142 3.62 -12.03 -5.97
N CYS A 143 3.82 -13.36 -5.94
CA CYS A 143 4.58 -14.06 -6.98
C CYS A 143 3.92 -13.89 -8.35
N LEU A 144 2.60 -14.04 -8.45
CA LEU A 144 1.84 -13.83 -9.67
C LEU A 144 2.06 -12.43 -10.25
N VAL A 145 1.90 -11.40 -9.42
CA VAL A 145 2.08 -10.00 -9.83
C VAL A 145 3.53 -9.76 -10.26
N THR A 146 4.50 -10.25 -9.48
CA THR A 146 5.94 -10.08 -9.78
C THR A 146 6.36 -10.74 -11.09
N PHE A 147 5.75 -11.87 -11.47
CA PHE A 147 6.06 -12.52 -12.75
C PHE A 147 5.32 -11.89 -13.94
N LEU A 148 4.16 -11.27 -13.72
CA LEU A 148 3.33 -10.69 -14.77
C LEU A 148 3.73 -9.25 -15.12
N VAL A 149 4.20 -8.47 -14.14
CA VAL A 149 4.68 -7.08 -14.28
C VAL A 149 6.18 -7.05 -14.58
#